data_AF-A0A7C4PK25-F1
#
_entry.id   AF-A0A7C4PK25-F1
#
_cell.length_a   1.000
_cell.length_b   1.000
_cell.length_c   1.000
_cell.angle_alpha   90.00
_cell.angle_beta   90.00
_cell.angle_gamma   90.00
#
_symmetry.space_group_name_H-M   'P 1'
#
loop_
_entity.id
_entity.type
_entity.pdbx_description
1 polymer ?
#
loop_
_entity_poly.entity_id
_entity_poly.type
_entity_poly.pdbx_seq_one_letter_code
_entity_poly.pdbx_strand_id
1 'polypeptide(L)'
;MAHILYLKHAEPETFRAAACFLEPKDYLNLRLTGRLASTYEAITLHWLTDNRNLARVDYHPTLLRWAGIPREKLPPLVPSTT
;
A
#
# COMPACT_ATOMS: atom_id res chain seq x y z
N MET A 1 -5.02 -5.44 -4.83
CA MET A 1 -5.01 -6.50 -3.77
C MET A 1 -4.63 -7.89 -4.24
N ALA A 2 -5.19 -8.41 -5.33
CA ALA A 2 -5.04 -9.81 -5.73
C ALA A 2 -3.58 -10.31 -5.74
N HIS A 3 -2.65 -9.53 -6.30
CA HIS A 3 -1.24 -9.93 -6.40
C HIS A 3 -0.54 -10.03 -5.03
N ILE A 4 -0.83 -9.13 -4.09
CA ILE A 4 -0.24 -9.18 -2.74
C ILE A 4 -0.74 -10.42 -1.99
N LEU A 5 -2.03 -10.75 -2.13
CA LEU A 5 -2.59 -11.97 -1.55
C LEU A 5 -2.06 -13.24 -2.24
N TYR A 6 -1.87 -13.20 -3.56
CA TYR A 6 -1.20 -14.29 -4.28
C TYR A 6 0.19 -14.54 -3.71
N LEU A 7 1.03 -13.51 -3.59
CA LEU A 7 2.37 -13.65 -3.00
C LEU A 7 2.29 -14.20 -1.57
N LYS A 8 1.34 -13.72 -0.75
CA LYS A 8 1.15 -14.21 0.62
C LYS A 8 0.88 -15.71 0.68
N HIS A 9 0.13 -16.27 -0.27
CA HIS A 9 -0.32 -17.65 -0.23
C HIS A 9 0.52 -18.61 -1.08
N ALA A 10 0.93 -18.19 -2.27
CA ALA A 10 1.67 -18.99 -3.23
C ALA A 10 3.20 -18.82 -3.12
N GLU A 11 3.68 -17.66 -2.68
CA GLU A 11 5.10 -17.34 -2.54
C GLU A 11 5.42 -16.68 -1.17
N PRO A 12 5.16 -17.37 -0.05
CA PRO A 12 5.22 -16.77 1.28
C PRO A 12 6.61 -16.22 1.63
N GLU A 13 7.68 -16.83 1.11
CA GLU A 13 9.06 -16.34 1.27
C GLU A 13 9.25 -14.96 0.64
N THR A 14 8.81 -14.79 -0.61
CA THR A 14 8.81 -13.50 -1.33
C THR A 14 7.99 -12.47 -0.57
N PHE A 15 6.79 -12.84 -0.11
CA PHE A 15 5.94 -11.96 0.67
C PHE A 15 6.62 -11.49 1.97
N ARG A 16 7.29 -12.40 2.70
CA ARG A 16 7.98 -12.07 3.94
C ARG A 16 9.18 -11.18 3.68
N ALA A 17 9.99 -11.48 2.66
CA ALA A 17 11.19 -10.72 2.30
C ALA A 17 10.87 -9.30 1.78
N ALA A 18 9.70 -9.10 1.19
CA ALA A 18 9.27 -7.79 0.71
C ALA A 18 9.15 -6.78 1.86
N ALA A 19 9.95 -5.71 1.83
CA ALA A 19 9.87 -4.64 2.82
C ALA A 19 8.56 -3.83 2.68
N CYS A 20 8.16 -3.52 1.44
CA CYS A 20 6.97 -2.74 1.15
C CYS A 20 6.41 -3.11 -0.24
N PHE A 21 5.09 -3.14 -0.40
CA PHE A 21 4.42 -3.29 -1.69
C PHE A 21 4.06 -1.92 -2.26
N LEU A 22 4.38 -1.68 -3.52
CA LEU A 22 4.20 -0.39 -4.19
C LEU A 22 3.46 -0.58 -5.50
N GLU A 23 2.63 0.41 -5.85
CA GLU A 23 2.14 0.54 -7.22
C GLU A 23 3.32 0.90 -8.16
N PRO A 24 3.25 0.56 -9.46
CA PRO A 24 4.35 0.79 -10.39
C PRO A 24 4.87 2.24 -10.39
N LYS A 25 3.97 3.23 -10.30
CA LYS A 25 4.37 4.65 -10.26
C LYS A 25 5.12 5.01 -8.97
N ASP A 26 4.75 4.40 -7.85
CA ASP A 26 5.37 4.66 -6.55
C ASP A 26 6.78 4.06 -6.51
N TYR A 27 6.98 2.91 -7.16
CA TYR A 27 8.32 2.35 -7.37
C TYR A 27 9.20 3.30 -8.20
N LEU A 28 8.68 3.88 -9.28
CA LEU A 28 9.42 4.88 -10.06
C LEU A 28 9.77 6.11 -9.21
N ASN A 29 8.81 6.63 -8.45
CA ASN A 29 9.05 7.76 -7.54
C ASN A 29 10.15 7.44 -6.52
N LEU A 30 10.11 6.27 -5.89
CA LEU A 30 11.15 5.80 -4.98
C LEU A 30 12.52 5.75 -5.68
N ARG A 31 12.60 5.20 -6.89
CA ARG A 31 13.86 5.07 -7.63
C ARG A 31 14.44 6.41 -8.07
N LEU A 32 13.60 7.38 -8.38
CA LEU A 32 14.02 8.70 -8.86
C LEU A 32 14.30 9.69 -7.73
N THR A 33 13.60 9.57 -6.60
CA THR A 33 13.63 10.58 -5.53
C THR A 33 14.11 10.06 -4.18
N GLY A 34 14.23 8.74 -4.01
CA GLY A 34 14.48 8.11 -2.72
C GLY A 34 13.29 8.13 -1.75
N ARG A 35 12.14 8.70 -2.16
CA ARG A 35 10.96 8.84 -1.29
C ARG A 35 10.01 7.66 -1.43
N LEU A 36 9.82 6.92 -0.33
CA LEU A 36 8.81 5.88 -0.22
C LEU A 36 7.46 6.50 0.19
N ALA A 37 6.51 6.56 -0.74
CA ALA A 37 5.14 7.03 -0.47
C ALA A 37 4.17 6.53 -1.56
N SER A 38 2.87 6.54 -1.23
CA SER A 38 1.80 6.41 -2.23
C SER A 38 0.80 7.56 -2.08
N THR A 39 0.21 7.96 -3.20
CA THR A 39 -0.86 8.96 -3.24
C THR A 39 -2.20 8.34 -2.84
N TYR A 40 -3.09 9.14 -2.27
CA TYR A 40 -4.43 8.68 -1.86
C TYR A 40 -5.21 8.02 -3.00
N GLU A 41 -5.13 8.56 -4.21
CA GLU A 41 -5.84 8.00 -5.37
C GLU A 41 -5.28 6.63 -5.79
N ALA A 42 -3.95 6.48 -5.88
CA ALA A 42 -3.35 5.24 -6.35
C ALA A 42 -3.57 4.10 -5.38
N ILE A 43 -3.43 4.37 -4.07
CA ILE A 43 -3.59 3.33 -3.06
C ILE A 43 -5.05 2.87 -2.93
N THR A 44 -6.01 3.63 -3.43
CA THR A 44 -7.44 3.24 -3.39
C THR A 44 -7.66 1.89 -4.09
N LEU A 45 -6.84 1.53 -5.08
CA LEU A 45 -6.88 0.22 -5.75
C LEU A 45 -6.46 -0.96 -4.86
N HIS A 46 -5.96 -0.68 -3.67
CA HIS A 46 -5.77 -1.68 -2.62
C HIS A 46 -7.04 -1.95 -1.80
N TRP A 47 -8.07 -1.10 -1.81
CA TRP A 47 -9.33 -1.35 -1.06
C TRP A 47 -9.09 -1.56 0.45
N LEU A 48 -8.03 -0.96 0.99
CA LEU A 48 -7.61 -1.08 2.39
C LEU A 48 -7.71 0.26 3.14
N THR A 49 -8.23 1.32 2.53
CA THR A 49 -8.25 2.67 3.09
C THR A 49 -9.62 3.07 3.63
N ASP A 50 -9.61 3.96 4.61
CA ASP A 50 -10.80 4.73 5.01
C ASP A 50 -10.95 5.94 4.10
N ASN A 51 -11.99 5.92 3.26
CA ASN A 51 -12.25 6.96 2.27
C ASN A 51 -13.40 7.90 2.68
N ARG A 52 -13.87 7.86 3.95
CA ARG A 52 -14.98 8.73 4.43
C ARG A 52 -14.59 10.20 4.51
N ASN A 53 -13.30 10.50 4.60
CA ASN A 53 -12.76 11.84 4.51
C ASN A 53 -11.56 11.86 3.55
N LEU A 54 -11.76 12.38 2.34
CA LEU A 54 -10.75 12.40 1.28
C LEU A 54 -9.56 13.31 1.58
N ALA A 55 -9.68 14.24 2.53
CA ALA A 55 -8.56 15.07 2.98
C ALA A 55 -7.64 14.36 3.98
N ARG A 56 -8.04 13.18 4.49
CA ARG A 56 -7.29 12.45 5.53
C ARG A 56 -7.41 10.92 5.34
N VAL A 57 -7.06 10.46 4.14
CA VAL A 57 -7.07 9.03 3.82
C VAL A 57 -5.93 8.32 4.55
N ASP A 58 -6.27 7.27 5.28
CA ASP A 58 -5.33 6.33 5.91
C ASP A 58 -5.84 4.89 5.76
N TYR A 59 -4.99 3.90 6.04
CA TYR A 59 -5.40 2.51 6.02
C TYR A 59 -6.39 2.21 7.15
N HIS A 60 -7.48 1.51 6.82
CA HIS A 60 -8.50 1.15 7.79
C HIS A 60 -8.06 -0.10 8.58
N PRO A 61 -7.93 -0.04 9.92
CA PRO A 61 -7.37 -1.14 10.72
C PRO A 61 -8.12 -2.47 10.55
N THR A 62 -9.45 -2.44 10.42
CA THR A 62 -10.25 -3.65 10.22
C THR A 62 -10.00 -4.30 8.87
N LEU A 63 -9.81 -3.51 7.80
CA LEU A 63 -9.57 -4.05 6.47
C LEU A 63 -8.18 -4.70 6.39
N LEU A 64 -7.18 -4.06 7.00
CA LEU A 64 -5.84 -4.65 7.15
C LEU A 64 -5.87 -5.98 7.90
N ARG A 65 -6.61 -6.06 9.01
CA ARG A 65 -6.77 -7.31 9.77
C ARG A 65 -7.45 -8.39 8.95
N TRP A 66 -8.52 -8.07 8.22
CA TRP A 66 -9.23 -9.05 7.38
C TRP A 66 -8.37 -9.57 6.22
N ALA A 67 -7.60 -8.69 5.58
CA ALA A 67 -6.63 -9.11 4.56
C ALA A 67 -5.40 -9.83 5.17
N GLY A 68 -5.17 -9.66 6.47
CA GLY A 68 -3.97 -10.08 7.18
C GLY A 68 -2.71 -9.48 6.56
N ILE A 69 -2.77 -8.19 6.21
CA ILE A 69 -1.63 -7.43 5.67
C ILE A 69 -1.14 -6.47 6.76
N PRO A 70 0.13 -6.59 7.19
CA PRO A 70 0.71 -5.66 8.16
C PRO A 70 0.85 -4.26 7.57
N ARG A 71 0.61 -3.22 8.38
CA ARG A 71 0.66 -1.80 7.95
C ARG A 71 2.04 -1.41 7.45
N GLU A 72 3.08 -1.99 8.03
CA GLU A 72 4.49 -1.75 7.71
C GLU A 72 4.90 -2.26 6.32
N LYS A 73 4.15 -3.21 5.74
CA LYS A 73 4.36 -3.67 4.36
C LYS A 73 3.71 -2.75 3.31
N LEU A 74 3.12 -1.62 3.75
CA LEU A 74 2.42 -0.66 2.91
C LEU A 74 3.03 0.74 3.08
N PRO A 75 3.09 1.55 2.01
CA PRO A 75 3.77 2.84 2.05
C PRO A 75 3.04 3.87 2.94
N PRO A 76 3.72 4.92 3.40
CA PRO A 76 3.05 6.12 3.91
C PRO A 76 2.16 6.77 2.83
N LEU A 77 1.05 7.35 3.25
CA LEU A 77 0.09 7.98 2.33
C LEU A 77 0.22 9.49 2.33
N VAL A 78 0.15 10.09 1.14
CA VAL A 78 0.21 11.55 0.94
C VAL A 78 -0.89 12.02 -0.02
N PRO A 79 -1.34 13.29 0.08
CA PRO A 79 -2.18 13.90 -0.95
C PRO A 79 -1.46 13.94 -2.31
N SER A 80 -2.22 13.81 -3.40
CA SER A 80 -1.68 13.87 -4.77
C SER A 80 -1.22 15.27 -5.19
N THR A 81 -1.75 16.31 -4.54
CA THR A 81 -1.41 17.71 -4.77
C THR A 81 -1.52 18.45 -3.44
N THR A 82 -0.65 19.42 -3.22
CA THR A 82 -0.64 20.31 -2.04
C THR A 82 -1.11 21.68 -2.45
#